data_AF-A0A7S0MGU2-F1
#
_entry.id   AF-A0A7S0MGU2-F1
#
_cell.length_a   1.000
_cell.length_b   1.000
_cell.length_c   1.000
_cell.angle_alpha   90.00
_cell.angle_beta   90.00
_cell.angle_gamma   90.00
#
_symmetry.space_group_name_H-M   'P 1'
#
loop_
_entity.id
_entity.type
_entity.pdbx_description
1 polymer ?
#
loop_
_entity_poly.entity_id
_entity_poly.type
_entity_poly.pdbx_seq_one_letter_code
_entity_poly.pdbx_strand_id
1 'polypeptide(L)'
;MATDGGGWMLVLNYRRDGSNVEGLVQGVLPLSESTGYSHQFLMQFSGAVTQLTKEVRLFCSTSEHDRIIHFKSTHQGVVGIAVRGLTASNSADWWRSNETTTLLEGHTAALPFRANATNEDSPTRSLYDGFLTFPFFRYGTHHWAIRALGRWECDNAERYQDDTLHQVWVRG
;
A
#
# COMPACT_ATOMS: atom_id res chain seq x y z
N MET A 1 2.62 13.82 -15.28
CA MET A 1 3.24 12.90 -14.32
C MET A 1 4.74 13.12 -14.37
N ALA A 2 5.29 13.93 -13.47
CA ALA A 2 6.71 13.87 -13.22
C ALA A 2 7.00 12.51 -12.58
N THR A 3 7.73 11.64 -13.27
CA THR A 3 8.27 10.44 -12.63
C THR A 3 9.24 10.92 -11.55
N ASP A 4 9.01 10.55 -10.29
CA ASP A 4 9.88 10.87 -9.13
C ASP A 4 11.27 10.18 -9.26
N GLY A 5 12.00 10.50 -10.32
CA GLY A 5 13.10 9.70 -10.85
C GLY A 5 12.64 8.30 -11.29
N GLY A 6 13.31 7.71 -12.27
CA GLY A 6 13.09 6.30 -12.61
C GLY A 6 13.57 5.34 -11.51
N GLY A 7 13.72 4.06 -11.85
CA GLY A 7 14.26 3.04 -10.94
C GLY A 7 13.25 2.42 -9.97
N TRP A 8 11.96 2.70 -10.16
CA TRP A 8 10.89 2.07 -9.41
C TRP A 8 10.54 0.70 -9.98
N MET A 9 10.40 -0.29 -9.10
CA MET A 9 9.88 -1.61 -9.42
C MET A 9 8.50 -1.79 -8.80
N LEU A 10 7.50 -2.16 -9.61
CA LEU A 10 6.14 -2.46 -9.15
C LEU A 10 6.16 -3.82 -8.45
N VAL A 11 5.72 -3.87 -7.19
CA VAL A 11 5.72 -5.09 -6.38
C VAL A 11 4.32 -5.53 -5.93
N LEU A 12 3.35 -4.63 -6.01
CA LEU A 12 1.94 -4.94 -5.80
C LEU A 12 1.13 -4.10 -6.77
N ASN A 13 0.23 -4.75 -7.51
CA ASN A 13 -0.80 -4.07 -8.28
C ASN A 13 -2.12 -4.81 -8.09
N TYR A 14 -3.15 -4.08 -7.67
CA TYR A 14 -4.49 -4.62 -7.54
C TYR A 14 -5.49 -3.63 -8.11
N ARG A 15 -5.97 -3.91 -9.33
CA ARG A 15 -7.09 -3.22 -9.93
C ARG A 15 -8.37 -4.01 -9.69
N ARG A 16 -9.33 -3.37 -9.07
CA ARG A 16 -10.69 -3.86 -8.88
C ARG A 16 -11.65 -3.06 -9.76
N ASP A 17 -12.45 -3.77 -10.54
CA ASP A 17 -13.62 -3.28 -11.24
C ASP A 17 -14.87 -3.83 -10.51
N GLY A 18 -15.38 -3.08 -9.53
CA GLY A 18 -16.65 -3.15 -8.78
C GLY A 18 -17.29 -4.50 -8.43
N SER A 19 -17.39 -5.41 -9.40
CA SER A 19 -17.83 -6.79 -9.32
C SER A 19 -16.72 -7.81 -9.08
N ASN A 20 -15.46 -7.44 -9.32
CA ASN A 20 -14.34 -8.36 -9.25
C ASN A 20 -13.85 -8.56 -7.81
N VAL A 21 -13.90 -9.82 -7.37
CA VAL A 21 -13.46 -10.27 -6.04
C VAL A 21 -12.23 -11.16 -6.11
N GLU A 22 -11.58 -11.23 -7.29
CA GLU A 22 -10.41 -12.06 -7.52
C GLU A 22 -9.36 -11.80 -6.44
N GLY A 23 -8.82 -12.88 -5.92
CA GLY A 23 -7.78 -12.81 -4.90
C GLY A 23 -6.52 -12.19 -5.49
N LEU A 24 -5.79 -11.45 -4.67
CA LEU A 24 -4.44 -11.02 -5.02
C LEU A 24 -3.52 -12.24 -5.17
N VAL A 25 -3.02 -12.47 -6.38
CA VAL A 25 -2.09 -13.57 -6.72
C VAL A 25 -0.72 -13.27 -6.09
N GLN A 26 -0.36 -14.07 -5.08
CA GLN A 26 0.93 -13.95 -4.41
C GLN A 26 2.04 -14.62 -5.22
N GLY A 27 3.28 -14.19 -5.03
CA GLY A 27 4.45 -14.81 -5.66
C GLY A 27 4.72 -14.34 -7.08
N VAL A 28 3.95 -13.37 -7.59
CA VAL A 28 3.99 -12.94 -9.00
C VAL A 28 4.16 -11.43 -9.09
N LEU A 29 5.26 -10.99 -9.69
CA LEU A 29 5.49 -9.57 -9.99
C LEU A 29 4.40 -9.04 -10.94
N PRO A 30 3.80 -7.89 -10.63
CA PRO A 30 2.94 -7.22 -11.59
C PRO A 30 3.74 -6.75 -12.81
N LEU A 31 3.19 -6.98 -14.00
CA LEU A 31 3.80 -6.57 -15.27
C LEU A 31 3.12 -5.35 -15.91
N SER A 32 2.03 -4.87 -15.29
CA SER A 32 1.27 -3.72 -15.75
C SER A 32 0.81 -2.90 -14.56
N GLU A 33 0.91 -1.58 -14.70
CA GLU A 33 0.43 -0.60 -13.73
C GLU A 33 -1.11 -0.45 -13.80
N SER A 34 -1.67 -0.65 -14.99
CA SER A 34 -3.09 -0.38 -15.26
C SER A 34 -3.97 -1.61 -15.18
N THR A 35 -3.37 -2.80 -15.19
CA THR A 35 -4.08 -4.09 -15.17
C THR A 35 -3.33 -5.06 -14.28
N GLY A 36 -4.06 -5.84 -13.48
CA GLY A 36 -3.47 -6.89 -12.66
C GLY A 36 -4.01 -6.95 -11.24
N TYR A 37 -3.72 -8.09 -10.62
CA TYR A 37 -4.12 -8.47 -9.28
C TYR A 37 -3.04 -9.38 -8.70
N SER A 38 -1.79 -8.91 -8.70
CA SER A 38 -0.66 -9.71 -8.21
C SER A 38 0.25 -8.93 -7.28
N HIS A 39 1.02 -9.65 -6.47
CA HIS A 39 2.08 -9.06 -5.66
C HIS A 39 3.24 -10.03 -5.43
N GLN A 40 4.38 -9.45 -5.07
CA GLN A 40 5.55 -10.19 -4.64
C GLN A 40 6.30 -9.44 -3.52
N PHE A 41 6.59 -10.15 -2.43
CA PHE A 41 7.50 -9.65 -1.40
C PHE A 41 8.96 -9.81 -1.84
N LEU A 42 9.82 -8.87 -1.47
CA LEU A 42 11.20 -8.88 -1.96
C LEU A 42 12.05 -10.02 -1.38
N MET A 43 11.66 -10.61 -0.25
CA MET A 43 12.35 -11.76 0.34
C MET A 43 12.45 -12.98 -0.57
N GLN A 44 11.65 -13.04 -1.64
CA GLN A 44 11.71 -14.07 -2.68
C GLN A 44 12.80 -13.80 -3.75
N PHE A 45 13.45 -12.64 -3.72
CA PHE A 45 14.57 -12.28 -4.59
C PHE A 45 15.91 -12.55 -3.88
N SER A 46 17.02 -12.30 -4.60
CA SER A 46 18.34 -12.40 -4.01
C SER A 46 18.52 -11.48 -2.80
N GLY A 47 19.41 -11.86 -1.87
CA GLY A 47 19.74 -11.03 -0.71
C GLY A 47 20.20 -9.61 -1.07
N ALA A 48 20.75 -9.41 -2.27
CA ALA A 48 21.12 -8.08 -2.75
C ALA A 48 19.90 -7.17 -2.99
N VAL A 49 18.82 -7.69 -3.60
CA VAL A 49 17.59 -6.91 -3.87
C VAL A 49 16.93 -6.45 -2.57
N THR A 50 16.90 -7.33 -1.57
CA THR A 50 16.32 -7.00 -0.26
C THR A 50 17.16 -5.98 0.52
N GLN A 51 18.50 -6.06 0.46
CA GLN A 51 19.40 -5.11 1.14
C GLN A 51 19.45 -3.74 0.47
N LEU A 52 19.29 -3.70 -0.85
CA LEU A 52 19.37 -2.47 -1.62
C LEU A 52 18.09 -1.66 -1.55
N THR A 53 16.92 -2.24 -1.26
CA THR A 53 15.66 -1.48 -1.19
C THR A 53 15.69 -0.42 -0.07
N LYS A 54 15.46 0.86 -0.42
CA LYS A 54 15.50 2.02 0.49
C LYS A 54 14.21 2.81 0.57
N GLU A 55 13.37 2.74 -0.45
CA GLU A 55 12.12 3.48 -0.51
C GLU A 55 10.96 2.60 -0.97
N VAL A 56 9.78 2.90 -0.42
CA VAL A 56 8.50 2.36 -0.86
C VAL A 56 7.62 3.52 -1.31
N ARG A 57 6.98 3.41 -2.47
CA ARG A 57 5.97 4.35 -2.95
C ARG A 57 4.62 3.66 -3.03
N LEU A 58 3.60 4.33 -2.51
CA LEU A 58 2.22 3.85 -2.52
C LEU A 58 1.37 4.77 -3.38
N PHE A 59 0.52 4.16 -4.19
CA PHE A 59 -0.50 4.85 -4.96
C PHE A 59 -1.85 4.18 -4.75
N CYS A 60 -2.89 5.00 -4.56
CA CYS A 60 -4.26 4.51 -4.59
C CYS A 60 -5.26 5.52 -5.15
N SER A 61 -6.20 5.02 -5.94
CA SER A 61 -7.38 5.75 -6.42
C SER A 61 -8.66 4.90 -6.31
N THR A 62 -9.80 5.56 -6.25
CA THR A 62 -11.13 4.93 -6.23
C THR A 62 -12.12 5.67 -7.14
N SER A 63 -13.19 5.01 -7.58
CA SER A 63 -14.31 5.67 -8.27
C SER A 63 -15.24 6.46 -7.34
N GLU A 64 -15.12 6.32 -6.01
CA GLU A 64 -16.02 6.97 -5.05
C GLU A 64 -15.74 8.47 -4.86
N HIS A 65 -14.48 8.88 -5.06
CA HIS A 65 -14.05 10.26 -4.86
C HIS A 65 -12.76 10.57 -5.63
N ASP A 66 -12.46 11.85 -5.80
CA ASP A 66 -11.28 12.30 -6.56
C ASP A 66 -9.98 12.38 -5.73
N ARG A 67 -9.99 11.99 -4.45
CA ARG A 67 -8.77 11.98 -3.63
C ARG A 67 -7.83 10.85 -4.05
N ILE A 68 -6.54 11.17 -4.12
CA ILE A 68 -5.47 10.25 -4.54
C ILE A 68 -4.45 10.11 -3.42
N ILE A 69 -4.20 8.87 -3.01
CA ILE A 69 -3.02 8.52 -2.22
C ILE A 69 -1.86 8.43 -3.20
N HIS A 70 -0.86 9.29 -3.06
CA HIS A 70 0.40 9.19 -3.79
C HIS A 70 1.56 9.71 -2.93
N PHE A 71 2.36 8.82 -2.36
CA PHE A 71 3.45 9.20 -1.47
C PHE A 71 4.57 8.16 -1.48
N LYS A 72 5.72 8.53 -0.93
CA LYS A 72 6.83 7.60 -0.66
C LYS A 72 7.29 7.65 0.78
N SER A 73 7.89 6.57 1.25
CA SER A 73 8.48 6.46 2.57
C SER A 73 9.85 5.77 2.54
N THR A 74 10.80 6.33 3.29
CA THR A 74 12.11 5.74 3.61
C THR A 74 12.10 5.06 4.98
N HIS A 75 10.97 5.07 5.70
CA HIS A 75 10.88 4.51 7.04
C HIS A 75 11.21 3.01 7.00
N GLN A 76 12.18 2.58 7.80
CA GLN A 76 12.70 1.20 7.74
C GLN A 76 11.63 0.15 8.05
N GLY A 77 10.65 0.47 8.88
CA GLY A 77 9.47 -0.36 9.12
C GLY A 77 8.60 -0.54 7.87
N VAL A 78 8.31 0.54 7.13
CA VAL A 78 7.50 0.50 5.90
C VAL A 78 8.23 -0.24 4.78
N VAL A 79 9.54 0.02 4.63
CA VAL A 79 10.42 -0.75 3.75
C VAL A 79 10.42 -2.23 4.13
N GLY A 80 10.46 -2.54 5.43
CA GLY A 80 10.38 -3.89 5.96
C GLY A 80 9.09 -4.63 5.56
N ILE A 81 7.95 -3.93 5.52
CA ILE A 81 6.67 -4.50 5.05
C ILE A 81 6.77 -4.88 3.57
N ALA A 82 7.33 -4.03 2.71
CA ALA A 82 7.53 -4.38 1.29
C ALA A 82 8.51 -5.54 1.09
N VAL A 83 9.55 -5.60 1.93
CA VAL A 83 10.56 -6.65 1.81
C VAL A 83 10.05 -8.00 2.31
N ARG A 84 9.37 -8.03 3.47
CA ARG A 84 9.09 -9.28 4.21
C ARG A 84 7.61 -9.63 4.30
N GLY A 85 6.72 -8.70 3.98
CA GLY A 85 5.29 -8.80 4.29
C GLY A 85 4.96 -8.72 5.79
N LEU A 86 5.97 -8.55 6.64
CA LEU A 86 5.82 -8.56 8.09
C LEU A 86 5.31 -7.20 8.58
N THR A 87 4.16 -7.19 9.25
CA THR A 87 3.51 -5.99 9.81
C THR A 87 3.58 -5.95 11.33
N ALA A 88 4.42 -6.80 11.94
CA ALA A 88 4.63 -6.82 13.37
C ALA A 88 5.20 -5.48 13.86
N SER A 89 4.63 -4.96 14.95
CA SER A 89 5.02 -3.67 15.56
C SER A 89 4.82 -2.47 14.63
N ASN A 90 3.98 -2.62 13.60
CA ASN A 90 3.58 -1.50 12.76
C ASN A 90 2.99 -0.38 13.63
N SER A 91 3.28 0.87 13.26
CA SER A 91 2.87 2.04 14.00
C SER A 91 2.43 3.13 13.05
N ALA A 92 1.34 3.82 13.39
CA ALA A 92 0.85 4.96 12.62
C ALA A 92 1.93 6.06 12.47
N ASP A 93 2.84 6.19 13.44
CA ASP A 93 3.95 7.15 13.41
C ASP A 93 4.93 6.89 12.27
N TRP A 94 5.10 5.64 11.84
CA TRP A 94 5.95 5.29 10.69
C TRP A 94 5.45 5.94 9.39
N TRP A 95 4.13 6.03 9.24
CA TRP A 95 3.46 6.52 8.04
C TRP A 95 3.31 8.03 8.04
N ARG A 96 3.12 8.65 9.21
CA ARG A 96 2.85 10.08 9.32
C ARG A 96 4.07 10.94 9.65
N SER A 97 5.25 10.35 9.79
CA SER A 97 6.50 11.08 10.05
C SER A 97 6.94 11.88 8.82
N ASN A 98 7.00 13.21 8.93
CA ASN A 98 7.50 14.10 7.89
C ASN A 98 9.00 13.93 7.59
N GLU A 99 9.75 13.24 8.46
CA GLU A 99 11.19 12.97 8.25
C GLU A 99 11.43 11.84 7.26
N THR A 100 10.48 10.92 7.15
CA THR A 100 10.62 9.69 6.36
C THR A 100 9.55 9.51 5.32
N THR A 101 8.46 10.29 5.37
CA THR A 101 7.35 10.21 4.42
C THR A 101 7.21 11.52 3.65
N THR A 102 7.15 11.41 2.33
CA THR A 102 7.01 12.54 1.40
C THR A 102 5.81 12.34 0.50
N LEU A 103 4.89 13.31 0.48
CA LEU A 103 3.79 13.33 -0.48
C LEU A 103 4.33 13.66 -1.87
N LEU A 104 3.88 12.92 -2.88
CA LEU A 104 4.28 13.13 -4.27
C LEU A 104 3.26 14.02 -4.99
N GLU A 105 3.65 14.51 -6.17
CA GLU A 105 2.76 15.30 -7.03
C GLU A 105 1.44 14.55 -7.28
N GLY A 106 0.32 15.25 -7.15
CA GLY A 106 -1.02 14.68 -7.32
C GLY A 106 -1.63 14.05 -6.07
N HIS A 107 -0.91 14.01 -4.94
CA HIS A 107 -1.49 13.59 -3.66
C HIS A 107 -2.56 14.56 -3.18
N THR A 108 -3.76 14.04 -2.87
CA THR A 108 -4.89 14.82 -2.32
C THR A 108 -5.64 14.11 -1.20
N ALA A 109 -5.23 12.88 -0.86
CA ALA A 109 -5.82 12.08 0.20
C ALA A 109 -5.52 12.58 1.63
N ALA A 110 -6.29 12.09 2.60
CA ALA A 110 -6.04 12.30 4.02
C ALA A 110 -4.89 11.41 4.54
N LEU A 111 -4.82 10.16 4.09
CA LEU A 111 -3.71 9.26 4.37
C LEU A 111 -2.49 9.59 3.47
N PRO A 112 -1.25 9.47 3.97
CA PRO A 112 -0.87 8.77 5.20
C PRO A 112 -0.86 9.66 6.45
N PHE A 113 -0.80 10.99 6.32
CA PHE A 113 -0.56 11.87 7.47
C PHE A 113 -1.68 11.87 8.52
N ARG A 114 -2.91 11.56 8.13
CA ARG A 114 -4.03 11.42 9.07
C ARG A 114 -4.19 10.02 9.68
N ALA A 115 -3.31 9.07 9.37
CA ALA A 115 -3.35 7.76 9.99
C ALA A 115 -3.17 7.87 11.53
N ASN A 116 -4.00 7.15 12.27
CA ASN A 116 -3.92 7.03 13.73
C ASN A 116 -4.01 5.58 14.23
N ALA A 117 -4.04 4.62 13.30
CA ALA A 117 -4.12 3.20 13.59
C ALA A 117 -3.50 2.39 12.44
N THR A 118 -3.23 1.13 12.72
CA THR A 118 -2.63 0.16 11.80
C THR A 118 -3.24 -1.23 12.00
N ASN A 119 -2.77 -2.22 11.24
CA ASN A 119 -3.17 -3.61 11.40
C ASN A 119 -2.98 -4.14 12.83
N GLU A 120 -2.08 -3.55 13.62
CA GLU A 120 -1.89 -3.87 15.04
C GLU A 120 -3.13 -3.56 15.88
N ASP A 121 -3.92 -2.59 15.46
CA ASP A 121 -5.15 -2.13 16.11
C ASP A 121 -6.42 -2.73 15.49
N SER A 122 -6.27 -3.64 14.50
CA SER A 122 -7.36 -4.28 13.78
C SER A 122 -7.72 -5.64 14.39
N PRO A 123 -9.01 -5.99 14.54
CA PRO A 123 -9.40 -7.33 15.01
C PRO A 123 -9.05 -8.44 14.01
N THR A 124 -8.70 -8.11 12.77
CA THR A 124 -8.23 -9.06 11.74
C THR A 124 -6.73 -9.07 11.55
N ARG A 125 -5.97 -8.65 12.57
CA ARG A 125 -4.51 -8.66 12.55
C ARG A 125 -3.98 -10.05 12.15
N SER A 126 -3.16 -10.10 11.11
CA SER A 126 -2.20 -11.17 10.89
C SER A 126 -0.77 -10.59 10.75
N LEU A 127 0.21 -11.44 11.05
CA LEU A 127 1.62 -11.06 11.04
C LEU A 127 2.15 -10.81 9.62
N TYR A 128 1.55 -11.43 8.60
CA TYR A 128 2.06 -11.45 7.21
C TYR A 128 1.09 -10.83 6.21
N ASP A 129 0.30 -9.85 6.66
CA ASP A 129 -0.69 -9.20 5.81
C ASP A 129 -0.10 -8.18 4.83
N GLY A 130 1.18 -7.84 4.97
CA GLY A 130 1.84 -6.86 4.10
C GLY A 130 1.08 -5.53 4.02
N PHE A 131 0.74 -5.11 2.80
CA PHE A 131 -0.08 -3.93 2.55
C PHE A 131 -1.57 -4.26 2.32
N LEU A 132 -2.05 -5.45 2.68
CA LEU A 132 -3.41 -5.90 2.37
C LEU A 132 -4.42 -5.51 3.44
N THR A 133 -4.04 -5.73 4.70
CA THR A 133 -4.95 -5.57 5.85
C THR A 133 -4.57 -4.32 6.64
N PHE A 134 -5.20 -3.19 6.33
CA PHE A 134 -5.11 -1.95 7.11
C PHE A 134 -3.69 -1.53 7.54
N PRO A 135 -2.69 -1.49 6.63
CA PRO A 135 -1.31 -1.17 7.00
C PRO A 135 -1.20 0.21 7.66
N PHE A 136 -2.09 1.14 7.30
CA PHE A 136 -2.29 2.43 7.94
C PHE A 136 -3.72 2.86 7.68
N PHE A 137 -4.39 3.42 8.69
CA PHE A 137 -5.72 3.98 8.54
C PHE A 137 -6.03 5.00 9.61
N ARG A 138 -7.16 5.68 9.42
CA ARG A 138 -7.82 6.53 10.40
C ARG A 138 -9.18 5.94 10.74
N TYR A 139 -9.39 5.65 12.02
CA TYR A 139 -10.66 5.09 12.50
C TYR A 139 -11.89 5.80 11.89
N GLY A 140 -12.81 4.98 11.39
CA GLY A 140 -14.13 5.39 10.90
C GLY A 140 -14.15 6.29 9.66
N THR A 141 -13.01 6.64 9.05
CA THR A 141 -13.00 7.69 8.01
C THR A 141 -12.14 7.38 6.80
N HIS A 142 -10.91 6.90 6.96
CA HIS A 142 -9.99 6.71 5.85
C HIS A 142 -9.17 5.44 6.04
N HIS A 143 -9.21 4.53 5.10
CA HIS A 143 -8.48 3.27 5.16
C HIS A 143 -7.75 2.99 3.86
N TRP A 144 -6.69 2.19 3.99
CA TRP A 144 -6.13 1.40 2.91
C TRP A 144 -6.46 -0.07 3.17
N ALA A 145 -7.13 -0.73 2.24
CA ALA A 145 -7.41 -2.15 2.35
C ALA A 145 -7.54 -2.83 0.99
N ILE A 146 -7.06 -4.06 0.89
CA ILE A 146 -7.27 -4.94 -0.25
C ILE A 146 -7.88 -6.23 0.28
N ARG A 147 -9.19 -6.38 0.10
CA ARG A 147 -10.02 -7.52 0.55
C ARG A 147 -10.05 -7.74 2.07
N ALA A 148 -9.50 -6.83 2.87
CA ALA A 148 -9.51 -6.94 4.32
C ALA A 148 -10.93 -6.78 4.86
N LEU A 149 -11.45 -7.79 5.56
CA LEU A 149 -12.87 -7.86 5.93
C LEU A 149 -13.84 -7.77 4.72
N GLY A 150 -13.37 -8.17 3.52
CA GLY A 150 -14.14 -8.01 2.29
C GLY A 150 -14.21 -6.56 1.79
N ARG A 151 -13.29 -5.69 2.22
CA ARG A 151 -13.25 -4.26 1.86
C ARG A 151 -12.09 -3.94 0.94
N TRP A 152 -12.32 -3.02 0.01
CA TRP A 152 -11.30 -2.47 -0.90
C TRP A 152 -11.33 -0.97 -0.75
N GLU A 153 -10.52 -0.48 0.20
CA GLU A 153 -10.61 0.90 0.66
C GLU A 153 -9.40 1.70 0.22
N CYS A 154 -9.68 2.93 -0.15
CA CYS A 154 -8.73 3.87 -0.71
C CYS A 154 -9.05 5.27 -0.19
N ASP A 155 -8.51 5.64 0.96
CA ASP A 155 -8.80 6.91 1.65
C ASP A 155 -10.30 7.12 1.98
N ASN A 156 -11.04 6.02 2.11
CA ASN A 156 -12.46 5.95 2.47
C ASN A 156 -12.71 4.87 3.54
N ALA A 157 -13.97 4.65 3.94
CA ALA A 157 -14.33 3.66 4.96
C ALA A 157 -15.67 2.98 4.65
N GLU A 158 -15.75 1.68 4.98
CA GLU A 158 -16.92 0.80 4.93
C GLU A 158 -17.57 0.72 3.54
N ARG A 159 -16.72 0.73 2.50
CA ARG A 159 -17.16 0.60 1.10
C ARG A 159 -16.76 -0.75 0.50
N TYR A 160 -17.66 -1.28 -0.32
CA TYR A 160 -17.58 -2.65 -0.83
C TYR A 160 -17.73 -2.75 -2.36
N GLN A 161 -18.11 -1.67 -3.05
CA GLN A 161 -18.57 -1.72 -4.44
C GLN A 161 -17.73 -0.88 -5.41
N ASP A 162 -16.86 -0.02 -4.92
CA ASP A 162 -16.14 0.94 -5.76
C ASP A 162 -14.96 0.32 -6.51
N ASP A 163 -14.68 0.81 -7.70
CA ASP A 163 -13.45 0.47 -8.41
C ASP A 163 -12.28 1.03 -7.63
N THR A 164 -11.23 0.24 -7.45
CA THR A 164 -10.01 0.69 -6.78
C THR A 164 -8.78 0.28 -7.56
N LEU A 165 -7.74 1.10 -7.47
CA LEU A 165 -6.41 0.75 -7.91
C LEU A 165 -5.48 0.93 -6.73
N HIS A 166 -4.82 -0.15 -6.30
CA HIS A 166 -3.78 -0.12 -5.27
C HIS A 166 -2.45 -0.52 -5.89
N GLN A 167 -1.43 0.29 -5.69
CA GLN A 167 -0.09 -0.01 -6.14
C GLN A 167 0.94 0.21 -5.04
N VAL A 168 1.93 -0.69 -5.01
CA VAL A 168 3.13 -0.52 -4.20
C VAL A 168 4.36 -0.70 -5.09
N TRP A 169 5.27 0.24 -4.95
CA TRP A 169 6.50 0.34 -5.69
C TRP A 169 7.68 0.37 -4.73
N VAL A 170 8.83 -0.11 -5.18
CA VAL A 170 10.07 -0.08 -4.40
C VAL A 170 11.22 0.47 -5.23
N ARG A 171 12.20 1.08 -4.56
CA ARG A 171 13.45 1.54 -5.18
C ARG A 171 14.61 1.38 -4.19
N GLY A 172 15.82 1.17 -4.72
CA GLY A 172 17.06 1.14 -3.94
C GLY A 172 17.86 2.43 -3.97
#